data_AF-A0AAE3EBY2-F1
#
_entry.id   AF-A0AAE3EBY2-F1
#
_cell.length_a   1.000
_cell.length_b   1.000
_cell.length_c   1.000
_cell.angle_alpha   90.00
_cell.angle_beta   90.00
_cell.angle_gamma   90.00
#
_symmetry.space_group_name_H-M   'P 1'
#
loop_
_entity.id
_entity.type
_entity.pdbx_description
1 polymer ?
#
loop_
_entity_poly.entity_id
_entity_poly.type
_entity_poly.pdbx_seq_one_letter_code
_entity_poly.pdbx_strand_id
1 'polypeptide(L)'
;MSAKSELIKVLTNYRNAYEQVRAQIDQIRKNPDYTEEGKVNLIDPIVTNFVPSVDQARQAAAAVIQGALEALDSFGVVAGMTGGAHLRDAGYQAGLANVLHMLEIGALDADEVRRIAKEYEGDYAAIATMRKLCAGRGWAAAGIMDIFPKDTREHRRQVLLQLLRNIEQYINIAPLKSSGAVKAWNAANHGAPADIPKLLDGLVAFINNKLGDDLSMDE
;
A
#
# COMPACT_ATOMS: atom_id res chain seq x y z
N MET A 1 2.63 16.62 5.18
CA MET A 1 1.81 15.51 5.69
C MET A 1 2.34 14.26 4.99
N SER A 2 2.69 13.20 5.71
CA SER A 2 3.22 11.97 5.10
C SER A 2 2.09 11.12 4.50
N ALA A 3 2.39 10.28 3.51
CA ALA A 3 1.40 9.38 2.91
C ALA A 3 0.75 8.47 3.97
N LYS A 4 1.55 8.01 4.94
CA LYS A 4 1.07 7.32 6.14
C LYS A 4 0.03 8.13 6.92
N SER A 5 0.38 9.36 7.30
CA SER A 5 -0.51 10.21 8.09
C SER A 5 -1.80 10.60 7.35
N GLU A 6 -1.73 10.75 6.03
CA GLU A 6 -2.88 11.04 5.19
C GLU A 6 -3.82 9.85 5.07
N LEU A 7 -3.28 8.64 4.82
CA LEU A 7 -4.07 7.42 4.74
C LEU A 7 -4.79 7.13 6.06
N ILE A 8 -4.08 7.24 7.20
CA ILE A 8 -4.66 7.07 8.53
C ILE A 8 -5.80 8.08 8.76
N LYS A 9 -5.61 9.33 8.35
CA LYS A 9 -6.62 10.37 8.49
C LYS A 9 -7.89 10.04 7.70
N VAL A 10 -7.75 9.60 6.44
CA VAL A 10 -8.90 9.20 5.60
C VAL A 10 -9.68 8.06 6.26
N LEU A 11 -8.99 7.02 6.72
CA LEU A 11 -9.60 5.85 7.35
C LEU A 11 -10.29 6.19 8.67
N THR A 12 -9.65 7.02 9.50
CA THR A 12 -10.20 7.46 10.79
C THR A 12 -11.43 8.33 10.60
N ASN A 13 -11.40 9.25 9.63
CA ASN A 13 -12.55 10.10 9.31
C ASN A 13 -13.73 9.26 8.83
N TYR A 14 -13.48 8.30 7.93
CA TYR A 14 -14.52 7.40 7.45
C TYR A 14 -15.10 6.54 8.57
N ARG A 15 -14.25 5.96 9.43
CA ARG A 15 -14.65 5.19 10.62
C ARG A 15 -15.61 6.00 11.51
N ASN A 16 -15.23 7.23 11.84
CA ASN A 16 -16.02 8.09 12.71
C ASN A 16 -17.37 8.46 12.07
N ALA A 17 -17.38 8.79 10.77
CA ALA A 17 -18.61 9.08 10.06
C ALA A 17 -19.53 7.84 9.97
N TYR A 18 -18.96 6.66 9.74
CA TYR A 18 -19.68 5.40 9.74
C TYR A 18 -20.32 5.10 11.09
N GLU A 19 -19.59 5.29 12.20
CA GLU A 19 -20.13 5.09 13.56
C GLU A 19 -21.27 6.05 13.88
N GLN A 20 -21.19 7.31 13.44
CA GLN A 20 -22.28 8.27 13.60
C GLN A 20 -23.54 7.84 12.85
N VAL A 21 -23.39 7.44 11.58
CA VAL A 21 -24.51 6.95 10.76
C VAL A 21 -25.10 5.68 11.37
N ARG A 22 -24.26 4.74 11.79
CA ARG A 22 -24.70 3.51 12.47
C ARG A 22 -25.50 3.82 13.74
N ALA A 23 -25.03 4.75 14.56
CA ALA A 23 -25.73 5.14 15.79
C ALA A 23 -27.10 5.76 15.50
N GLN A 24 -27.22 6.62 14.48
CA GLN A 24 -28.50 7.19 14.04
C GLN A 24 -29.48 6.09 13.58
N ILE A 25 -28.99 5.13 12.80
CA ILE A 25 -29.79 4.00 12.31
C ILE A 25 -30.24 3.11 13.47
N ASP A 26 -29.35 2.83 14.43
CA ASP A 26 -29.68 2.02 15.60
C ASP A 26 -30.70 2.71 16.51
N GLN A 27 -30.69 4.04 16.62
CA GLN A 27 -31.73 4.80 17.32
C GLN A 27 -33.09 4.63 16.65
N ILE A 28 -33.17 4.75 15.31
CA ILE A 28 -34.42 4.56 14.56
C ILE A 28 -34.94 3.13 14.72
N ARG A 29 -34.05 2.13 14.64
CA ARG A 29 -34.42 0.70 14.76
C ARG A 29 -34.98 0.36 16.13
N LYS A 30 -34.42 0.95 17.19
CA LYS A 30 -34.83 0.72 18.59
C LYS A 30 -36.06 1.52 19.00
N ASN A 31 -36.45 2.54 18.23
CA ASN A 31 -37.62 3.34 18.56
C ASN A 31 -38.91 2.50 18.35
N PRO A 32 -39.71 2.26 19.40
CA PRO A 32 -40.94 1.49 19.31
C PRO A 32 -42.08 2.26 18.61
N ASP A 33 -41.97 3.59 18.47
CA ASP A 33 -43.02 4.44 17.92
C ASP A 33 -43.13 4.36 16.39
N TYR A 34 -42.12 3.79 15.72
CA TYR A 34 -42.11 3.62 14.28
C TYR A 34 -42.55 2.22 13.86
N THR A 35 -43.41 2.16 12.85
CA THR A 35 -43.67 0.92 12.10
C THR A 35 -42.40 0.49 11.35
N GLU A 36 -42.30 -0.79 10.98
CA GLU A 36 -41.16 -1.28 10.21
C GLU A 36 -41.00 -0.54 8.87
N GLU A 37 -42.11 -0.21 8.20
CA GLU A 37 -42.10 0.61 6.99
C GLU A 37 -41.64 2.05 7.26
N GLY A 38 -42.08 2.64 8.37
CA GLY A 38 -41.61 3.96 8.81
C GLY A 38 -40.10 3.99 9.10
N LYS A 39 -39.56 2.94 9.72
CA LYS A 39 -38.11 2.79 9.95
C LYS A 39 -37.33 2.75 8.64
N VAL A 40 -37.81 1.99 7.65
CA VAL A 40 -37.16 1.94 6.33
C VAL A 40 -37.16 3.31 5.65
N ASN A 41 -38.29 4.00 5.64
CA ASN A 41 -38.42 5.34 5.04
C ASN A 41 -37.52 6.40 5.72
N LEU A 42 -37.18 6.22 7.00
CA LEU A 42 -36.26 7.09 7.72
C LEU A 42 -34.79 6.71 7.51
N ILE A 43 -34.47 5.41 7.43
CA ILE A 43 -33.07 4.93 7.30
C ILE A 43 -32.56 5.09 5.86
N ASP A 44 -33.40 4.87 4.85
CA ASP A 44 -33.00 4.90 3.44
C ASP A 44 -32.37 6.24 3.00
N PRO A 45 -32.95 7.41 3.34
CA PRO A 45 -32.32 8.70 3.04
C PRO A 45 -30.98 8.87 3.76
N ILE A 46 -30.85 8.41 5.01
CA ILE A 46 -29.60 8.51 5.78
C ILE A 46 -28.48 7.73 5.07
N VAL A 47 -28.76 6.49 4.68
CA VAL A 47 -27.76 5.66 3.99
C VAL A 47 -27.46 6.21 2.59
N THR A 48 -28.48 6.66 1.86
CA THR A 48 -28.31 7.25 0.51
C THR A 48 -27.43 8.50 0.55
N ASN A 49 -27.64 9.38 1.55
CA ASN A 49 -26.83 10.58 1.73
C ASN A 49 -25.40 10.28 2.18
N PHE A 50 -25.14 9.09 2.72
CA PHE A 50 -23.80 8.66 3.13
C PHE A 50 -22.97 8.05 1.99
N VAL A 51 -23.60 7.59 0.89
CA VAL A 51 -22.92 7.00 -0.28
C VAL A 51 -21.80 7.91 -0.82
N PRO A 52 -22.00 9.22 -1.06
CA PRO A 52 -20.95 10.09 -1.57
C PRO A 52 -19.72 10.17 -0.65
N SER A 53 -19.93 10.14 0.68
CA SER A 53 -18.84 10.15 1.65
C SER A 53 -18.01 8.86 1.61
N VAL A 54 -18.65 7.72 1.33
CA VAL A 54 -18.01 6.42 1.15
C VAL A 54 -17.14 6.43 -0.10
N ASP A 55 -17.69 6.89 -1.24
CA ASP A 55 -16.97 6.98 -2.50
C ASP A 55 -15.78 7.94 -2.40
N GLN A 56 -15.97 9.10 -1.77
CA GLN A 56 -14.90 10.06 -1.52
C GLN A 56 -13.78 9.46 -0.66
N ALA A 57 -14.12 8.72 0.40
CA ALA A 57 -13.13 8.06 1.24
C ALA A 57 -12.36 6.97 0.48
N ARG A 58 -13.03 6.18 -0.37
CA ARG A 58 -12.37 5.18 -1.24
C ARG A 58 -11.42 5.84 -2.21
N GLN A 59 -11.86 6.90 -2.90
CA GLN A 59 -11.03 7.62 -3.86
C GLN A 59 -9.81 8.27 -3.20
N ALA A 60 -9.99 8.92 -2.06
CA ALA A 60 -8.89 9.54 -1.32
C ALA A 60 -7.85 8.50 -0.86
N ALA A 61 -8.31 7.38 -0.28
CA ALA A 61 -7.41 6.31 0.14
C ALA A 61 -6.70 5.65 -1.05
N ALA A 62 -7.41 5.40 -2.14
CA ALA A 62 -6.84 4.85 -3.37
C ALA A 62 -5.78 5.79 -3.96
N ALA A 63 -6.03 7.10 -4.00
CA ALA A 63 -5.07 8.08 -4.50
C ALA A 63 -3.77 8.08 -3.70
N VAL A 64 -3.84 7.98 -2.37
CA VAL A 64 -2.64 7.90 -1.52
C VAL A 64 -1.84 6.62 -1.81
N ILE A 65 -2.50 5.48 -1.95
CA ILE A 65 -1.84 4.20 -2.25
C ILE A 65 -1.27 4.19 -3.68
N GLN A 66 -2.02 4.73 -4.66
CA GLN A 66 -1.55 4.87 -6.04
C GLN A 66 -0.33 5.78 -6.11
N GLY A 67 -0.33 6.91 -5.41
CA GLY A 67 0.86 7.77 -5.30
C GLY A 67 2.06 7.05 -4.69
N ALA A 68 1.85 6.17 -3.70
CA ALA A 68 2.93 5.35 -3.14
C ALA A 68 3.41 4.24 -4.10
N LEU A 69 2.50 3.66 -4.91
CA LEU A 69 2.85 2.71 -5.97
C LEU A 69 3.62 3.39 -7.12
N GLU A 70 3.20 4.57 -7.54
CA GLU A 70 3.91 5.39 -8.53
C GLU A 70 5.27 5.85 -7.99
N ALA A 71 5.35 6.22 -6.71
CA ALA A 71 6.61 6.48 -6.05
C ALA A 71 7.49 5.22 -6.05
N LEU A 72 6.94 4.05 -5.76
CA LEU A 72 7.67 2.78 -5.81
C LEU A 72 8.19 2.43 -7.22
N ASP A 73 7.38 2.66 -8.25
CA ASP A 73 7.74 2.41 -9.65
C ASP A 73 8.69 3.49 -10.21
N SER A 74 8.67 4.70 -9.65
CA SER A 74 9.65 5.76 -9.93
C SER A 74 10.88 5.71 -9.00
N PHE A 75 10.87 4.87 -7.95
CA PHE A 75 12.01 4.64 -7.06
C PHE A 75 13.06 3.81 -7.81
N GLY A 76 14.10 4.52 -8.26
CA GLY A 76 15.03 4.13 -9.32
C GLY A 76 15.30 5.29 -10.29
N VAL A 77 14.50 6.36 -10.18
CA VAL A 77 14.78 7.70 -10.67
C VAL A 77 15.08 8.58 -9.45
N VAL A 78 16.28 8.49 -8.87
CA VAL A 78 16.68 9.49 -7.86
C VAL A 78 16.57 10.87 -8.54
N ALA A 79 16.12 11.90 -7.82
CA ALA A 79 16.19 13.27 -8.33
C ALA A 79 17.66 13.60 -8.68
N GLY A 80 17.99 13.60 -9.98
CA GLY A 80 19.35 13.71 -10.52
C GLY A 80 19.84 12.47 -11.28
N MET A 81 19.33 11.28 -10.97
CA MET A 81 19.58 10.03 -11.70
C MET A 81 18.27 9.61 -12.37
N THR A 82 17.95 10.17 -13.54
CA THR A 82 16.89 9.57 -14.33
C THR A 82 17.31 8.14 -14.69
N GLY A 83 16.46 7.14 -14.43
CA GLY A 83 16.71 5.75 -14.82
C GLY A 83 17.03 5.58 -16.31
N GLY A 84 16.84 6.61 -17.14
CA GLY A 84 17.32 6.67 -18.53
C GLY A 84 18.71 7.29 -18.75
N ALA A 85 19.26 8.08 -17.81
CA ALA A 85 20.59 8.68 -17.94
C ALA A 85 21.69 7.64 -17.82
N HIS A 86 21.65 6.75 -16.81
CA HIS A 86 22.63 5.68 -16.65
C HIS A 86 22.53 4.59 -17.73
N LEU A 87 21.33 4.32 -18.24
CA LEU A 87 21.12 3.44 -19.39
C LEU A 87 21.69 4.02 -20.70
N ARG A 88 21.80 5.35 -20.79
CA ARG A 88 22.37 6.07 -21.94
C ARG A 88 23.82 6.51 -21.74
N ASP A 89 24.33 6.44 -20.52
CA ASP A 89 25.72 6.72 -20.18
C ASP A 89 26.58 5.48 -20.50
N ALA A 90 27.29 5.56 -21.61
CA ALA A 90 28.17 4.49 -22.08
C ALA A 90 29.29 4.17 -21.08
N GLY A 91 29.79 5.16 -20.33
CA GLY A 91 30.83 4.97 -19.32
C GLY A 91 30.29 4.20 -18.11
N TYR A 92 29.08 4.55 -17.67
CA TYR A 92 28.39 3.83 -16.61
C TYR A 92 28.05 2.39 -17.00
N GLN A 93 27.48 2.17 -18.20
CA GLN A 93 27.15 0.83 -18.70
C GLN A 93 28.40 -0.05 -18.83
N ALA A 94 29.52 0.52 -19.32
CA ALA A 94 30.79 -0.20 -19.40
C ALA A 94 31.35 -0.53 -18.00
N GLY A 95 31.28 0.40 -17.05
CA GLY A 95 31.68 0.16 -15.66
C GLY A 95 30.87 -0.95 -14.99
N LEU A 96 29.53 -0.90 -15.13
CA LEU A 96 28.63 -1.92 -14.60
C LEU A 96 28.89 -3.28 -15.25
N ALA A 97 29.04 -3.35 -16.58
CA ALA A 97 29.35 -4.60 -17.28
C ALA A 97 30.68 -5.21 -16.81
N ASN A 98 31.71 -4.39 -16.60
CA ASN A 98 32.99 -4.86 -16.06
C ASN A 98 32.85 -5.40 -14.64
N VAL A 99 32.12 -4.70 -13.77
CA VAL A 99 31.83 -5.17 -12.41
C VAL A 99 31.08 -6.49 -12.41
N LEU A 100 30.02 -6.61 -13.23
CA LEU A 100 29.26 -7.85 -13.35
C LEU A 100 30.15 -8.98 -13.88
N HIS A 101 31.02 -8.71 -14.85
CA HIS A 101 31.97 -9.70 -15.35
C HIS A 101 32.98 -10.12 -14.28
N MET A 102 33.55 -9.18 -13.52
CA MET A 102 34.47 -9.47 -12.41
C MET A 102 33.78 -10.29 -11.30
N LEU A 103 32.52 -9.99 -11.00
CA LEU A 103 31.65 -10.78 -10.13
C LEU A 103 31.33 -12.18 -10.69
N GLU A 104 31.20 -12.32 -12.01
CA GLU A 104 30.94 -13.58 -12.70
C GLU A 104 32.17 -14.49 -12.77
N ILE A 105 33.38 -13.93 -12.88
CA ILE A 105 34.63 -14.72 -12.92
C ILE A 105 35.22 -14.95 -11.54
N GLY A 106 34.88 -14.10 -10.56
CA GLY A 106 35.25 -14.28 -9.15
C GLY A 106 36.57 -13.61 -8.83
N ALA A 107 36.84 -12.53 -9.57
CA ALA A 107 38.04 -11.73 -9.42
C ALA A 107 37.97 -10.78 -8.22
N LEU A 108 36.80 -10.67 -7.57
CA LEU A 108 36.56 -9.76 -6.46
C LEU A 108 36.43 -10.52 -5.14
N ASP A 109 37.06 -9.98 -4.10
CA ASP A 109 36.84 -10.39 -2.72
C ASP A 109 35.63 -9.72 -2.07
N ALA A 110 35.29 -10.13 -0.84
CA ALA A 110 34.12 -9.63 -0.13
C ALA A 110 34.15 -8.11 0.13
N ASP A 111 35.33 -7.51 0.35
CA ASP A 111 35.49 -6.09 0.66
C ASP A 111 35.48 -5.23 -0.61
N GLU A 112 36.00 -5.75 -1.72
CA GLU A 112 35.86 -5.15 -3.04
C GLU A 112 34.40 -5.11 -3.47
N VAL A 113 33.66 -6.19 -3.26
CA VAL A 113 32.22 -6.26 -3.54
C VAL A 113 31.45 -5.24 -2.69
N ARG A 114 31.82 -5.03 -1.42
CA ARG A 114 31.24 -3.96 -0.57
C ARG A 114 31.45 -2.58 -1.16
N ARG A 115 32.69 -2.26 -1.49
CA ARG A 115 33.06 -0.94 -2.02
C ARG A 115 32.31 -0.67 -3.32
N ILE A 116 32.26 -1.66 -4.21
CA ILE A 116 31.54 -1.55 -5.47
C ILE A 116 30.04 -1.38 -5.23
N ALA A 117 29.41 -2.24 -4.41
CA ALA A 117 27.97 -2.11 -4.12
C ALA A 117 27.60 -0.72 -3.56
N LYS A 118 28.49 -0.11 -2.79
CA LYS A 118 28.30 1.27 -2.30
C LYS A 118 28.31 2.32 -3.41
N GLU A 119 29.12 2.17 -4.45
CA GLU A 119 29.11 3.12 -5.59
C GLU A 119 27.88 2.98 -6.49
N TYR A 120 27.17 1.85 -6.40
CA TYR A 120 25.89 1.62 -7.05
C TYR A 120 24.71 1.78 -6.07
N GLU A 121 24.95 2.35 -4.88
CA GLU A 121 23.91 2.61 -3.88
C GLU A 121 22.86 3.56 -4.47
N GLY A 122 21.60 3.08 -4.55
CA GLY A 122 20.50 3.79 -5.20
C GLY A 122 20.15 3.29 -6.62
N ASP A 123 21.05 2.58 -7.31
CA ASP A 123 20.70 1.81 -8.52
C ASP A 123 20.28 0.40 -8.13
N TYR A 124 19.00 0.28 -7.75
CA TYR A 124 18.40 -0.98 -7.33
C TYR A 124 18.46 -2.08 -8.41
N ALA A 125 18.52 -1.73 -9.70
CA ALA A 125 18.61 -2.73 -10.76
C ALA A 125 20.02 -3.33 -10.84
N ALA A 126 21.06 -2.48 -10.77
CA ALA A 126 22.45 -2.92 -10.67
C ALA A 126 22.66 -3.77 -9.41
N ILE A 127 22.22 -3.28 -8.25
CA ILE A 127 22.32 -3.97 -6.95
C ILE A 127 21.61 -5.32 -6.95
N ALA A 128 20.39 -5.41 -7.49
CA ALA A 128 19.67 -6.68 -7.59
C ALA A 128 20.40 -7.70 -8.49
N THR A 129 21.04 -7.22 -9.56
CA THR A 129 21.78 -8.08 -10.50
C THR A 129 23.06 -8.60 -9.85
N MET A 130 23.83 -7.72 -9.18
CA MET A 130 25.00 -8.11 -8.39
C MET A 130 24.64 -9.13 -7.31
N ARG A 131 23.53 -8.91 -6.58
CA ARG A 131 23.05 -9.83 -5.55
C ARG A 131 22.74 -11.22 -6.09
N LYS A 132 22.12 -11.34 -7.27
CA LYS A 132 21.83 -12.64 -7.92
C LYS A 132 23.11 -13.39 -8.28
N LEU A 133 24.09 -12.70 -8.85
CA LEU A 133 25.39 -13.28 -9.19
C LEU A 133 26.14 -13.77 -7.94
N CYS A 134 26.10 -12.99 -6.86
CA CYS A 134 26.71 -13.38 -5.58
C CYS A 134 25.99 -14.60 -4.96
N ALA A 135 24.66 -14.66 -5.02
CA ALA A 135 23.87 -15.78 -4.50
C ALA A 135 24.23 -17.12 -5.16
N GLY A 136 24.48 -17.11 -6.48
CA GLY A 136 24.85 -18.31 -7.25
C GLY A 136 26.22 -18.90 -6.91
N ARG A 137 27.04 -18.21 -6.09
CA ARG A 137 28.43 -18.59 -5.79
C ARG A 137 28.69 -19.03 -4.35
N GLY A 138 27.63 -19.25 -3.57
CA GLY A 138 27.76 -19.67 -2.18
C GLY A 138 28.25 -18.58 -1.23
N TRP A 139 28.31 -17.33 -1.69
CA TRP A 139 28.69 -16.15 -0.90
C TRP A 139 27.66 -15.77 0.18
N ALA A 140 26.52 -16.46 0.22
CA ALA A 140 25.56 -16.40 1.32
C ALA A 140 26.22 -16.73 2.68
N ALA A 141 27.21 -17.62 2.71
CA ALA A 141 27.94 -17.98 3.93
C ALA A 141 28.95 -16.92 4.39
N ALA A 142 29.33 -15.98 3.52
CA ALA A 142 30.32 -14.93 3.81
C ALA A 142 29.69 -13.61 4.30
N GLY A 143 28.39 -13.60 4.61
CA GLY A 143 27.64 -12.39 4.98
C GLY A 143 27.49 -11.37 3.84
N ILE A 144 27.86 -11.76 2.61
CA ILE A 144 27.85 -10.84 1.47
C ILE A 144 26.42 -10.47 1.05
N MET A 145 25.46 -11.35 1.32
CA MET A 145 24.05 -11.12 1.01
C MET A 145 23.38 -10.07 1.91
N ASP A 146 23.98 -9.75 3.06
CA ASP A 146 23.52 -8.70 3.98
C ASP A 146 23.97 -7.30 3.55
N ILE A 147 24.91 -7.23 2.60
CA ILE A 147 25.50 -5.99 2.07
C ILE A 147 24.63 -5.42 0.94
N PHE A 148 23.97 -6.29 0.18
CA PHE A 148 23.02 -5.87 -0.85
C PHE A 148 21.66 -5.63 -0.19
N PRO A 149 21.09 -4.41 -0.25
CA PRO A 149 19.76 -4.16 0.30
C PRO A 149 18.77 -5.14 -0.34
N LYS A 150 17.89 -5.70 0.48
CA LYS A 150 16.88 -6.64 0.00
C LYS A 150 15.99 -5.89 -1.00
N ASP A 151 15.87 -6.40 -2.22
CA ASP A 151 14.88 -5.90 -3.17
C ASP A 151 13.48 -6.30 -2.67
N THR A 152 12.90 -5.46 -1.83
CA THR A 152 11.55 -5.63 -1.26
C THR A 152 10.48 -4.99 -2.14
N ARG A 153 10.81 -4.47 -3.32
CA ARG A 153 9.86 -3.70 -4.15
C ARG A 153 8.65 -4.52 -4.56
N GLU A 154 8.84 -5.75 -5.02
CA GLU A 154 7.71 -6.62 -5.37
C GLU A 154 6.88 -6.99 -4.14
N HIS A 155 7.53 -7.24 -3.00
CA HIS A 155 6.82 -7.47 -1.74
C HIS A 155 6.01 -6.25 -1.29
N ARG A 156 6.60 -5.05 -1.35
CA ARG A 156 5.95 -3.77 -1.05
C ARG A 156 4.78 -3.51 -2.00
N ARG A 157 4.95 -3.77 -3.30
CA ARG A 157 3.86 -3.70 -4.29
C ARG A 157 2.70 -4.61 -3.91
N GLN A 158 2.96 -5.85 -3.54
CA GLN A 158 1.93 -6.79 -3.10
C GLN A 158 1.22 -6.33 -1.83
N VAL A 159 1.95 -5.79 -0.85
CA VAL A 159 1.37 -5.23 0.38
C VAL A 159 0.47 -4.03 0.06
N LEU A 160 0.92 -3.09 -0.77
CA LEU A 160 0.13 -1.91 -1.17
C LEU A 160 -1.13 -2.29 -1.96
N LEU A 161 -1.02 -3.26 -2.88
CA LEU A 161 -2.17 -3.77 -3.62
C LEU A 161 -3.17 -4.50 -2.70
N GLN A 162 -2.67 -5.25 -1.71
CA GLN A 162 -3.53 -5.89 -0.72
C GLN A 162 -4.21 -4.86 0.19
N LEU A 163 -3.50 -3.79 0.56
CA LEU A 163 -4.05 -2.68 1.32
C LEU A 163 -5.19 -2.00 0.55
N LEU A 164 -4.99 -1.75 -0.75
CA LEU A 164 -6.03 -1.19 -1.63
C LEU A 164 -7.27 -2.07 -1.67
N ARG A 165 -7.11 -3.39 -1.88
CA ARG A 165 -8.23 -4.35 -1.88
C ARG A 165 -8.97 -4.37 -0.54
N ASN A 166 -8.24 -4.35 0.57
CA ASN A 166 -8.83 -4.34 1.90
C ASN A 166 -9.63 -3.04 2.13
N ILE A 167 -9.12 -1.89 1.69
CA ILE A 167 -9.82 -0.60 1.77
C ILE A 167 -11.09 -0.63 0.93
N GLU A 168 -11.02 -1.12 -0.31
CA GLU A 168 -12.19 -1.28 -1.17
C GLU A 168 -13.25 -2.18 -0.55
N GLN A 169 -12.82 -3.22 0.16
CA GLN A 169 -13.73 -4.13 0.84
C GLN A 169 -14.29 -3.55 2.14
N TYR A 170 -13.52 -2.78 2.91
CA TYR A 170 -13.91 -2.33 4.27
C TYR A 170 -14.62 -0.99 4.27
N ILE A 171 -14.33 -0.11 3.31
CA ILE A 171 -15.07 1.15 3.12
C ILE A 171 -16.34 0.85 2.32
N ASN A 172 -17.40 0.45 3.02
CA ASN A 172 -18.68 0.09 2.41
C ASN A 172 -19.88 0.39 3.34
N ILE A 173 -21.10 0.35 2.79
CA ILE A 173 -22.34 0.58 3.54
C ILE A 173 -23.21 -0.68 3.70
N ALA A 174 -22.69 -1.86 3.37
CA ALA A 174 -23.49 -3.08 3.37
C ALA A 174 -24.05 -3.51 4.73
N PRO A 175 -23.38 -3.29 5.87
CA PRO A 175 -23.94 -3.60 7.17
C PRO A 175 -25.03 -2.61 7.61
N LEU A 176 -25.20 -1.47 6.93
CA LEU A 176 -26.19 -0.44 7.26
C LEU A 176 -27.57 -0.69 6.60
N LYS A 177 -27.76 -1.83 5.91
CA LYS A 177 -28.93 -2.13 5.08
C LYS A 177 -30.29 -1.90 5.77
N SER A 178 -31.15 -1.16 5.10
CA SER A 178 -32.59 -1.01 5.35
C SER A 178 -33.46 -1.37 4.14
N SER A 179 -32.99 -1.23 2.89
CA SER A 179 -33.80 -1.52 1.68
C SER A 179 -33.02 -1.87 0.39
N GLY A 180 -33.71 -1.86 -0.76
CA GLY A 180 -33.26 -2.24 -2.10
C GLY A 180 -32.19 -1.34 -2.74
N ALA A 181 -32.18 -0.03 -2.50
CA ALA A 181 -31.18 0.88 -3.07
C ALA A 181 -29.76 0.58 -2.54
N VAL A 182 -29.68 0.33 -1.22
CA VAL A 182 -28.46 -0.12 -0.55
C VAL A 182 -28.06 -1.51 -1.05
N LYS A 183 -29.02 -2.42 -1.28
CA LYS A 183 -28.72 -3.74 -1.87
C LYS A 183 -28.08 -3.63 -3.26
N ALA A 184 -28.58 -2.75 -4.13
CA ALA A 184 -28.05 -2.53 -5.48
C ALA A 184 -26.62 -1.97 -5.45
N TRP A 185 -26.36 -0.95 -4.62
CA TRP A 185 -25.01 -0.39 -4.45
C TRP A 185 -24.02 -1.44 -3.95
N ASN A 186 -24.44 -2.30 -3.00
CA ASN A 186 -23.57 -3.35 -2.46
C ASN A 186 -23.33 -4.52 -3.42
N ALA A 187 -24.31 -4.86 -4.27
CA ALA A 187 -24.11 -5.88 -5.30
C ALA A 187 -23.01 -5.45 -6.30
N ALA A 188 -22.90 -4.15 -6.56
CA ALA A 188 -21.83 -3.58 -7.37
C ALA A 188 -20.48 -3.49 -6.62
N ASN A 189 -20.49 -3.40 -5.28
CA ASN A 189 -19.32 -3.01 -4.47
C ASN A 189 -18.77 -4.09 -3.52
N HIS A 190 -19.13 -5.36 -3.77
CA HIS A 190 -18.63 -6.55 -3.07
C HIS A 190 -19.11 -6.65 -1.60
N GLY A 191 -19.60 -7.83 -1.20
CA GLY A 191 -20.27 -8.04 0.10
C GLY A 191 -19.39 -7.72 1.32
N ALA A 192 -20.00 -7.18 2.37
CA ALA A 192 -19.27 -6.67 3.54
C ALA A 192 -18.98 -7.73 4.62
N PRO A 193 -17.82 -7.61 5.29
CA PRO A 193 -17.55 -8.32 6.54
C PRO A 193 -18.32 -7.75 7.74
N ALA A 194 -18.47 -8.55 8.80
CA ALA A 194 -19.13 -8.14 10.03
C ALA A 194 -18.19 -7.26 10.89
N ASP A 195 -18.60 -6.01 11.14
CA ASP A 195 -17.97 -5.00 12.01
C ASP A 195 -16.86 -4.14 11.38
N ILE A 196 -17.26 -3.26 10.45
CA ILE A 196 -16.40 -2.31 9.72
C ILE A 196 -15.45 -1.49 10.62
N PRO A 197 -15.90 -0.88 11.75
CA PRO A 197 -15.00 -0.09 12.59
C PRO A 197 -13.78 -0.88 13.08
N LYS A 198 -13.96 -2.13 13.52
CA LYS A 198 -12.86 -2.98 13.99
C LYS A 198 -11.88 -3.34 12.88
N LEU A 199 -12.37 -3.52 11.66
CA LEU A 199 -11.52 -3.82 10.51
C LEU A 199 -10.69 -2.60 10.10
N LEU A 200 -11.28 -1.41 10.17
CA LEU A 200 -10.55 -0.15 9.95
C LEU A 200 -9.51 0.07 11.06
N ASP A 201 -9.84 -0.23 12.31
CA ASP A 201 -8.89 -0.17 13.43
C ASP A 201 -7.69 -1.12 13.20
N GLY A 202 -7.96 -2.35 12.74
CA GLY A 202 -6.92 -3.30 12.37
C GLY A 202 -6.04 -2.81 11.21
N LEU A 203 -6.65 -2.16 10.21
CA LEU A 203 -5.94 -1.62 9.06
C LEU A 203 -5.08 -0.39 9.44
N VAL A 204 -5.60 0.49 10.30
CA VAL A 204 -4.84 1.61 10.87
C VAL A 204 -3.68 1.11 11.75
N ALA A 205 -3.91 0.07 12.56
CA ALA A 205 -2.85 -0.54 13.37
C ALA A 205 -1.76 -1.16 12.48
N PHE A 206 -2.13 -1.83 11.40
CA PHE A 206 -1.18 -2.33 10.41
C PHE A 206 -0.35 -1.20 9.80
N ILE A 207 -0.99 -0.14 9.30
CA ILE A 207 -0.29 1.02 8.73
C ILE A 207 0.66 1.66 9.76
N ASN A 208 0.23 1.80 11.01
CA ASN A 208 1.05 2.41 12.04
C ASN A 208 2.29 1.58 12.40
N ASN A 209 2.15 0.26 12.47
CA ASN A 209 3.17 -0.62 13.04
C ASN A 209 4.06 -1.31 12.00
N LYS A 210 3.66 -1.30 10.72
CA LYS A 210 4.35 -2.02 9.64
C LYS A 210 4.82 -1.14 8.50
N LEU A 211 4.31 0.09 8.40
CA LEU A 211 4.64 0.99 7.31
C LEU A 211 5.33 2.27 7.82
N GLY A 212 6.36 2.69 7.11
CA GLY A 212 7.02 3.97 7.25
C GLY A 212 6.19 5.14 6.67
N ASP A 213 6.71 6.36 6.77
CA ASP A 213 5.98 7.59 6.40
C ASP A 213 5.57 7.68 4.93
N ASP A 214 6.37 7.10 4.03
CA ASP A 214 6.12 6.98 2.60
C ASP A 214 5.37 5.68 2.22
N LEU A 215 4.82 4.97 3.22
CA LEU A 215 4.26 3.62 3.07
C LEU A 215 5.30 2.58 2.60
N SER A 216 6.59 2.79 2.91
CA SER A 216 7.61 1.72 2.88
C SER A 216 7.39 0.73 4.01
N MET A 217 7.94 -0.47 3.90
CA MET A 217 7.93 -1.42 5.02
C MET A 217 9.06 -1.03 5.97
N ASP A 218 8.76 -0.86 7.26
CA ASP A 218 9.81 -0.77 8.28
C ASP A 218 10.48 -2.15 8.37
N GLU A 219 11.81 -2.22 8.18
CA GLU A 219 12.60 -3.47 8.24
C GLU A 219 12.57 -4.15 9.62
#